data_AF-A0A2H9LUD4-F1
#
_entry.id   AF-A0A2H9LUD4-F1
#
_cell.length_a   1.000
_cell.length_b   1.000
_cell.length_c   1.000
_cell.angle_alpha   90.00
_cell.angle_beta   90.00
_cell.angle_gamma   90.00
#
_symmetry.space_group_name_H-M   'P 1'
#
loop_
_entity.id
_entity.type
_entity.pdbx_description
1 polymer ?
#
loop_
_entity_poly.entity_id
_entity_poly.type
_entity_poly.pdbx_seq_one_letter_code
_entity_poly.pdbx_strand_id
1 'polypeptide(L)'
;LSDKKYVWNCLAYNNESGYDWGDANYTLTVDTIAPTITDISNGGTTTSSSANLTAETNENAICKYDSDDVAYNSMEDIFSHTNNLEHWTSVSLDLGENTFYVRCKDVYGNMDPSSEEVTWTREEEEDDSSGNNGGSNTNTDEDIETSNEQILTPLLVTANPVSQEVAETTKVLRQNEKISFNLGTAVHEVKVQKISATSATIEISSNPITATLMINESKDFDVDNNSVLDLRVKLVNITGTGSSRAAELLISALNNLKLSSINVTTLNNSASPSNAALQFIDDNMVYIILIVFGAGLSIIFLITRLLAFRKGLISANRGRKKIKINPKPRKTPWHVDVRMKLLQHSLRVDVK
;
A
#
# COMPACT_ATOMS: atom_id res chain seq x y z
N LEU A 1 -11.53 -30.36 12.32
CA LEU A 1 -10.93 -30.37 10.96
C LEU A 1 -9.43 -30.18 11.17
N SER A 2 -8.58 -30.90 10.45
CA SER A 2 -7.13 -30.66 10.51
C SER A 2 -6.77 -29.38 9.78
N ASP A 3 -5.58 -28.85 10.05
CA ASP A 3 -5.09 -27.65 9.39
C ASP A 3 -4.93 -27.89 7.89
N LYS A 4 -5.62 -27.05 7.11
CA LYS A 4 -5.59 -26.97 5.65
C LYS A 4 -6.70 -26.04 5.14
N LYS A 5 -6.62 -25.72 3.86
CA LYS A 5 -7.70 -25.13 3.09
C LYS A 5 -8.67 -26.21 2.59
N TYR A 6 -9.94 -26.07 2.98
CA TYR A 6 -11.06 -26.87 2.50
C TYR A 6 -11.82 -26.10 1.44
N VAL A 7 -12.26 -26.81 0.41
CA VAL A 7 -13.22 -26.32 -0.58
C VAL A 7 -14.48 -27.14 -0.42
N TRP A 8 -15.62 -26.47 -0.31
CA TRP A 8 -16.92 -27.12 -0.17
C TRP A 8 -17.95 -26.46 -1.08
N ASN A 9 -18.95 -27.24 -1.48
CA ASN A 9 -20.09 -26.79 -2.25
C ASN A 9 -21.33 -27.55 -1.75
N CYS A 10 -22.52 -27.03 -2.01
CA CYS A 10 -23.79 -27.63 -1.66
C CYS A 10 -24.29 -28.51 -2.81
N LEU A 11 -24.63 -29.76 -2.52
CA LEU A 11 -25.32 -30.65 -3.44
C LEU A 11 -26.76 -30.82 -2.97
N ALA A 12 -27.73 -30.32 -3.75
CA ALA A 12 -29.15 -30.48 -3.45
C ALA A 12 -29.71 -31.67 -4.22
N TYR A 13 -30.62 -32.42 -3.60
CA TYR A 13 -31.36 -33.51 -4.23
C TYR A 13 -32.85 -33.20 -4.24
N ASN A 14 -33.54 -33.61 -5.30
CA ASN A 14 -35.00 -33.67 -5.32
C ASN A 14 -35.49 -35.09 -4.97
N ASN A 15 -36.81 -35.24 -4.79
CA ASN A 15 -37.42 -36.54 -4.46
C ASN A 15 -37.35 -37.59 -5.59
N GLU A 16 -36.91 -37.19 -6.77
CA GLU A 16 -36.81 -38.02 -7.98
C GLU A 16 -35.35 -38.41 -8.29
N SER A 17 -34.44 -38.27 -7.32
CA SER A 17 -33.00 -38.54 -7.45
C SER A 17 -32.25 -37.60 -8.43
N GLY A 18 -32.90 -36.54 -8.91
CA GLY A 18 -32.22 -35.42 -9.56
C GLY A 18 -31.40 -34.65 -8.55
N TYR A 19 -30.25 -34.13 -8.97
CA TYR A 19 -29.37 -33.35 -8.11
C TYR A 19 -28.84 -32.12 -8.85
N ASP A 20 -28.49 -31.09 -8.08
CA ASP A 20 -27.84 -29.89 -8.59
C ASP A 20 -26.79 -29.36 -7.61
N TRP A 21 -25.66 -28.91 -8.13
CA TRP A 21 -24.63 -28.26 -7.32
C TRP A 21 -24.94 -26.77 -7.18
N GLY A 22 -24.54 -26.17 -6.07
CA GLY A 22 -24.57 -24.72 -5.93
C GLY A 22 -23.71 -24.04 -7.00
N ASP A 23 -24.16 -22.88 -7.48
CA ASP A 23 -23.49 -22.09 -8.50
C ASP A 23 -22.07 -21.64 -8.10
N ALA A 24 -21.76 -21.66 -6.79
CA ALA A 24 -20.49 -21.22 -6.23
C ALA A 24 -19.89 -22.24 -5.26
N ASN A 25 -18.56 -22.37 -5.31
CA ASN A 25 -17.77 -23.05 -4.28
C ASN A 25 -17.41 -22.07 -3.16
N TYR A 26 -17.28 -22.60 -1.96
CA TYR A 26 -16.84 -21.87 -0.78
C TYR A 26 -15.54 -22.44 -0.24
N THR A 27 -14.78 -21.61 0.47
CA THR A 27 -13.52 -22.03 1.08
C THR A 27 -13.58 -21.83 2.59
N LEU A 28 -12.99 -22.76 3.32
CA LEU A 28 -12.75 -22.67 4.76
C LEU A 28 -11.27 -22.99 4.99
N THR A 29 -10.52 -22.07 5.59
CA THR A 29 -9.18 -22.39 6.09
C THR A 29 -9.29 -22.70 7.57
N VAL A 30 -8.66 -23.80 7.98
CA VAL A 30 -8.49 -24.15 9.39
C VAL A 30 -7.01 -24.09 9.66
N ASP A 31 -6.66 -23.38 10.73
CA ASP A 31 -5.31 -23.21 11.21
C ASP A 31 -5.31 -23.22 12.73
N THR A 32 -4.50 -24.09 13.33
CA THR A 32 -4.39 -24.28 14.78
C THR A 32 -2.96 -24.20 15.27
N ILE A 33 -2.01 -23.96 14.37
CA ILE A 33 -0.59 -23.89 14.68
C ILE A 33 -0.26 -22.40 14.89
N ALA A 34 0.45 -22.11 15.99
CA ALA A 34 0.99 -20.78 16.20
C ALA A 34 2.18 -20.54 15.28
N PRO A 35 2.45 -19.27 14.93
CA PRO A 35 3.67 -18.95 14.22
C PRO A 35 4.91 -19.38 15.02
N THR A 36 6.06 -19.40 14.38
CA THR A 36 7.35 -19.66 15.02
C THR A 36 8.31 -18.62 14.51
N ILE A 37 8.97 -17.91 15.43
CA ILE A 37 10.05 -16.98 15.12
C ILE A 37 11.25 -17.81 14.66
N THR A 38 11.65 -17.65 13.40
CA THR A 38 12.74 -18.39 12.76
C THR A 38 14.06 -17.63 12.78
N ASP A 39 14.01 -16.30 12.88
CA ASP A 39 15.18 -15.44 13.03
C ASP A 39 14.83 -14.20 13.86
N ILE A 40 15.82 -13.64 14.57
CA ILE A 40 15.67 -12.42 15.36
C ILE A 40 16.98 -11.62 15.31
N SER A 41 16.90 -10.30 15.46
CA SER A 41 18.09 -9.45 15.53
C SER A 41 19.09 -9.94 16.59
N ASN A 42 20.39 -9.92 16.27
CA ASN A 42 21.44 -10.52 17.10
C ASN A 42 21.86 -9.69 18.36
N GLY A 43 21.21 -8.56 18.63
CA GLY A 43 21.57 -7.73 19.79
C GLY A 43 22.99 -7.13 19.70
N GLY A 44 23.59 -6.86 20.86
CA GLY A 44 25.01 -6.53 21.00
C GLY A 44 25.32 -5.15 21.59
N THR A 45 26.61 -4.80 21.63
CA THR A 45 27.08 -3.50 22.15
C THR A 45 26.98 -2.40 21.10
N THR A 46 26.53 -1.21 21.49
CA THR A 46 26.45 -0.04 20.61
C THR A 46 26.59 1.27 21.38
N THR A 47 26.99 2.36 20.72
CA THR A 47 26.90 3.72 21.30
C THR A 47 25.60 4.45 20.89
N SER A 48 24.89 3.91 19.90
CA SER A 48 23.66 4.50 19.36
C SER A 48 22.52 4.45 20.38
N SER A 49 21.71 5.50 20.44
CA SER A 49 20.52 5.57 21.32
C SER A 49 19.31 4.79 20.81
N SER A 50 19.47 4.00 19.75
CA SER A 50 18.41 3.23 19.12
C SER A 50 18.99 2.02 18.39
N ALA A 51 18.21 0.95 18.32
CA ALA A 51 18.49 -0.21 17.48
C ALA A 51 17.27 -0.56 16.60
N ASN A 52 17.50 -1.38 15.58
CA ASN A 52 16.44 -1.94 14.77
C ASN A 52 16.18 -3.39 15.24
N LEU A 53 15.05 -3.58 15.92
CA LEU A 53 14.57 -4.88 16.34
C LEU A 53 13.91 -5.56 15.13
N THR A 54 14.39 -6.75 14.78
CA THR A 54 13.87 -7.53 13.65
C THR A 54 13.49 -8.94 14.10
N ALA A 55 12.46 -9.51 13.48
CA ALA A 55 12.08 -10.90 13.63
C ALA A 55 11.58 -11.45 12.29
N GLU A 56 11.74 -12.74 12.06
CA GLU A 56 11.15 -13.47 10.93
C GLU A 56 10.30 -14.63 11.45
N THR A 57 9.18 -14.92 10.79
CA THR A 57 8.28 -16.02 11.14
C THR A 57 8.09 -16.98 9.99
N ASN A 58 7.82 -18.25 10.30
CA ASN A 58 7.51 -19.31 9.33
C ASN A 58 6.18 -19.11 8.57
N GLU A 59 5.32 -18.20 9.04
CA GLU A 59 4.06 -17.82 8.43
C GLU A 59 3.70 -16.36 8.73
N ASN A 60 2.69 -15.82 8.05
CA ASN A 60 2.29 -14.44 8.25
C ASN A 60 1.74 -14.22 9.67
N ALA A 61 2.41 -13.35 10.43
CA ALA A 61 2.07 -13.12 11.83
C ALA A 61 2.09 -11.62 12.20
N ILE A 62 1.41 -11.26 13.28
CA ILE A 62 1.47 -9.96 13.92
C ILE A 62 2.37 -10.12 15.15
N CYS A 63 3.58 -9.59 15.10
CA CYS A 63 4.55 -9.63 16.18
C CYS A 63 4.47 -8.38 17.05
N LYS A 64 4.63 -8.62 18.35
CA LYS A 64 4.69 -7.63 19.41
C LYS A 64 5.98 -7.78 20.17
N TYR A 65 6.36 -6.72 20.87
CA TYR A 65 7.50 -6.75 21.77
C TYR A 65 7.19 -6.03 23.07
N ASP A 66 8.00 -6.30 24.08
CA ASP A 66 7.91 -5.65 25.38
C ASP A 66 9.28 -5.71 26.08
N SER A 67 9.51 -4.87 27.09
CA SER A 67 10.68 -4.95 27.96
C SER A 67 10.54 -6.05 29.03
N ASP A 68 9.33 -6.53 29.30
CA ASP A 68 9.05 -7.63 30.22
C ASP A 68 8.61 -8.91 29.48
N ASP A 69 9.00 -10.10 29.96
CA ASP A 69 8.51 -11.38 29.40
C ASP A 69 7.06 -11.62 29.83
N VAL A 70 6.13 -11.12 29.01
CA VAL A 70 4.69 -11.26 29.21
C VAL A 70 4.03 -11.98 28.04
N ALA A 71 2.81 -12.48 28.26
CA ALA A 71 2.03 -13.10 27.19
C ALA A 71 1.71 -12.10 26.07
N TYR A 72 1.56 -12.59 24.83
CA TYR A 72 1.33 -11.76 23.62
C TYR A 72 0.26 -10.66 23.79
N ASN A 73 -0.88 -10.97 24.41
CA ASN A 73 -1.97 -10.00 24.58
C ASN A 73 -1.66 -8.90 25.62
N SER A 74 -0.67 -9.13 26.48
CA SER A 74 -0.22 -8.18 27.50
C SER A 74 0.94 -7.31 27.03
N MET A 75 1.64 -7.71 25.95
CA MET A 75 2.68 -6.88 25.34
C MET A 75 2.08 -5.57 24.82
N GLU A 76 2.64 -4.45 25.28
CA GLU A 76 2.14 -3.11 24.96
C GLU A 76 2.55 -2.67 23.56
N ASP A 77 3.79 -2.97 23.16
CA ASP A 77 4.37 -2.50 21.92
C ASP A 77 4.15 -3.48 20.76
N ILE A 78 3.98 -2.90 19.57
CA ILE A 78 3.78 -3.63 18.32
C ILE A 78 4.85 -3.25 17.33
N PHE A 79 5.32 -4.22 16.54
CA PHE A 79 6.24 -3.94 15.46
C PHE A 79 5.60 -2.97 14.46
N SER A 80 6.40 -2.03 13.94
CA SER A 80 5.94 -1.03 12.97
C SER A 80 5.64 -1.66 11.61
N HIS A 81 6.39 -2.72 11.27
CA HIS A 81 6.08 -3.59 10.15
C HIS A 81 5.79 -4.99 10.68
N THR A 82 4.59 -5.49 10.42
CA THR A 82 4.15 -6.82 10.83
C THR A 82 2.94 -7.26 9.99
N ASN A 83 2.32 -8.40 10.30
CA ASN A 83 1.33 -9.10 9.47
C ASN A 83 1.92 -9.69 8.17
N ASN A 84 3.22 -10.02 8.20
CA ASN A 84 4.00 -10.61 7.10
C ASN A 84 4.92 -11.72 7.64
N LEU A 85 5.87 -12.19 6.82
CA LEU A 85 6.93 -13.11 7.26
C LEU A 85 8.07 -12.37 7.97
N GLU A 86 8.33 -11.12 7.58
CA GLU A 86 9.39 -10.28 8.16
C GLU A 86 8.75 -9.19 9.02
N HIS A 87 9.40 -8.86 10.14
CA HIS A 87 8.92 -7.86 11.11
C HIS A 87 10.08 -6.97 11.53
N TRP A 88 9.86 -5.67 11.58
CA TRP A 88 10.85 -4.76 12.17
C TRP A 88 10.26 -3.51 12.81
N THR A 89 11.01 -2.95 13.75
CA THR A 89 10.71 -1.68 14.41
C THR A 89 11.97 -1.07 14.99
N SER A 90 12.01 0.26 15.11
CA SER A 90 13.11 0.96 15.77
C SER A 90 12.80 1.12 17.25
N VAL A 91 13.65 0.56 18.10
CA VAL A 91 13.55 0.66 19.56
C VAL A 91 14.53 1.70 20.09
N SER A 92 14.15 2.39 21.16
CA SER A 92 15.05 3.31 21.87
C SER A 92 15.88 2.53 22.89
N LEU A 93 17.15 2.90 23.05
CA LEU A 93 18.06 2.26 23.99
C LEU A 93 18.51 3.25 25.06
N ASP A 94 18.24 2.92 26.32
CA ASP A 94 18.82 3.61 27.48
C ASP A 94 20.27 3.17 27.69
N LEU A 95 21.06 3.94 28.44
CA LEU A 95 22.42 3.53 28.80
C LEU A 95 22.40 2.24 29.61
N GLY A 96 23.30 1.31 29.29
CA GLY A 96 23.36 -0.03 29.89
C GLY A 96 22.57 -1.07 29.09
N GLU A 97 22.09 -2.10 29.79
CA GLU A 97 21.44 -3.26 29.20
C GLU A 97 19.96 -2.97 28.88
N ASN A 98 19.54 -3.29 27.67
CA ASN A 98 18.17 -3.17 27.18
C ASN A 98 17.76 -4.53 26.57
N THR A 99 16.85 -5.23 27.24
CA THR A 99 16.31 -6.52 26.77
C THR A 99 14.90 -6.33 26.25
N PHE A 100 14.61 -6.96 25.12
CA PHE A 100 13.29 -6.97 24.49
C PHE A 100 12.84 -8.41 24.25
N TYR A 101 11.58 -8.69 24.61
CA TYR A 101 10.91 -9.97 24.43
C TYR A 101 9.91 -9.86 23.28
N VAL A 102 9.98 -10.78 22.33
CA VAL A 102 9.15 -10.79 21.11
C VAL A 102 8.24 -12.00 21.10
N ARG A 103 6.97 -11.80 20.77
CA ARG A 103 6.00 -12.87 20.50
C ARG A 103 5.15 -12.52 19.30
N CYS A 104 4.73 -13.53 18.55
CA CYS A 104 3.90 -13.36 17.37
C CYS A 104 2.54 -14.07 17.50
N LYS A 105 1.59 -13.62 16.67
CA LYS A 105 0.25 -14.20 16.56
C LYS A 105 -0.19 -14.19 15.11
N ASP A 106 -0.69 -15.30 14.60
CA ASP A 106 -1.19 -15.36 13.23
C ASP A 106 -2.53 -14.60 13.04
N VAL A 107 -3.04 -14.63 11.80
CA VAL A 107 -4.35 -14.05 11.45
C VAL A 107 -5.55 -14.86 11.96
N TYR A 108 -5.32 -16.11 12.38
CA TYR A 108 -6.35 -17.02 12.90
C TYR A 108 -6.45 -16.98 14.43
N GLY A 109 -5.56 -16.27 15.10
CA GLY A 109 -5.52 -16.06 16.54
C GLY A 109 -4.61 -17.00 17.31
N ASN A 110 -3.81 -17.84 16.65
CA ASN A 110 -2.84 -18.71 17.29
C ASN A 110 -1.60 -17.90 17.70
N MET A 111 -1.16 -18.02 18.95
CA MET A 111 -0.14 -17.17 19.57
C MET A 111 1.07 -18.00 20.01
N ASP A 112 2.26 -17.42 19.88
CA ASP A 112 3.49 -18.04 20.33
C ASP A 112 3.45 -18.32 21.86
N PRO A 113 3.79 -19.55 22.28
CA PRO A 113 3.69 -19.94 23.68
C PRO A 113 4.79 -19.33 24.55
N SER A 114 5.93 -18.97 23.98
CA SER A 114 7.11 -18.39 24.65
C SER A 114 7.63 -17.17 23.89
N SER A 115 8.32 -16.28 24.60
CA SER A 115 9.01 -15.14 23.99
C SER A 115 10.36 -15.58 23.41
N GLU A 116 10.79 -14.91 22.35
CA GLU A 116 12.21 -14.84 22.01
C GLU A 116 12.80 -13.52 22.47
N GLU A 117 14.03 -13.55 22.98
CA GLU A 117 14.66 -12.39 23.58
C GLU A 117 15.86 -11.88 22.77
N VAL A 118 16.07 -10.57 22.82
CA VAL A 118 17.26 -9.91 22.29
C VAL A 118 17.71 -8.80 23.22
N THR A 119 19.02 -8.68 23.42
CA THR A 119 19.61 -7.71 24.33
C THR A 119 20.62 -6.82 23.61
N TRP A 120 20.48 -5.51 23.78
CA TRP A 120 21.51 -4.53 23.41
C TRP A 120 22.12 -3.90 24.67
N THR A 121 23.43 -3.67 24.63
CA THR A 121 24.13 -2.88 25.66
C THR A 121 24.54 -1.55 25.04
N ARG A 122 23.96 -0.45 25.54
CA ARG A 122 24.35 0.89 25.10
C ARG A 122 25.45 1.46 25.99
N GLU A 123 26.58 1.78 25.40
CA GLU A 123 27.72 2.42 26.07
C GLU A 123 27.73 3.94 25.83
N GLU A 124 28.33 4.69 26.75
CA GLU A 124 28.61 6.11 26.54
C GLU A 124 29.70 6.28 25.48
N GLU A 125 29.57 7.28 24.61
CA GLU A 125 30.66 7.61 23.69
C GLU A 125 31.85 8.15 24.49
N GLU A 126 33.02 7.53 24.32
CA GLU A 126 34.25 8.08 24.88
C GLU A 126 34.62 9.38 24.15
N ASP A 127 34.72 10.48 24.92
CA ASP A 127 35.13 11.78 24.41
C ASP A 127 36.66 11.79 24.21
N ASP A 128 37.13 11.44 23.01
CA ASP A 128 38.55 11.54 22.65
C ASP A 128 38.94 13.00 22.40
N SER A 129 39.05 13.76 23.48
CA SER A 129 39.69 15.08 23.47
C SER A 129 41.21 14.92 23.44
N SER A 130 41.74 14.52 22.28
CA SER A 130 43.18 14.56 22.02
C SER A 130 43.64 16.02 21.82
N GLY A 131 44.18 16.60 22.89
CA GLY A 131 44.80 17.93 22.88
C GLY A 131 46.10 17.94 22.07
N ASN A 132 46.05 18.34 20.80
CA ASN A 132 47.24 18.46 19.98
C ASN A 132 47.97 19.78 20.24
N ASN A 133 49.08 19.70 20.98
CA ASN A 133 50.03 20.80 21.16
C ASN A 133 50.99 20.83 19.96
N GLY A 134 51.10 21.98 19.30
CA GLY A 134 51.87 22.16 18.07
C GLY A 134 53.38 22.01 18.24
N GLY A 135 54.04 21.52 17.18
CA GLY A 135 55.50 21.42 17.10
C GLY A 135 55.98 21.05 15.70
N SER A 136 56.22 22.08 14.88
CA SER A 136 56.91 22.00 13.58
C SER A 136 58.40 21.75 13.78
N ASN A 137 59.00 20.78 13.07
CA ASN A 137 60.37 20.91 12.58
C ASN A 137 60.66 20.03 11.34
N THR A 138 61.57 20.55 10.52
CA THR A 138 61.85 20.26 9.11
C THR A 138 62.89 19.15 8.86
N ASN A 139 62.76 18.52 7.68
CA ASN A 139 63.78 17.92 6.80
C ASN A 139 64.65 16.76 7.32
N THR A 140 64.61 15.61 6.63
CA THR A 140 65.65 15.17 5.67
C THR A 140 65.21 13.89 4.95
N ASP A 141 65.33 13.90 3.61
CA ASP A 141 65.39 12.75 2.71
C ASP A 141 66.58 11.83 3.05
N GLU A 142 66.39 10.50 3.00
CA GLU A 142 67.41 9.52 2.61
C GLU A 142 66.75 8.14 2.29
N ASP A 143 66.55 7.91 1.00
CA ASP A 143 66.78 6.72 0.16
C ASP A 143 66.86 5.26 0.72
N ILE A 144 66.19 4.35 -0.04
CA ILE A 144 66.62 2.99 -0.51
C ILE A 144 66.53 1.84 0.56
N GLU A 145 66.07 0.61 0.33
CA GLU A 145 65.84 -0.24 -0.85
C GLU A 145 64.75 -1.31 -0.60
N THR A 146 64.27 -1.84 -1.72
CA THR A 146 63.36 -2.97 -1.94
C THR A 146 63.73 -4.30 -1.29
N SER A 147 62.73 -5.06 -0.84
CA SER A 147 62.73 -6.52 -0.99
C SER A 147 61.33 -7.05 -1.32
N ASN A 148 61.29 -7.82 -2.41
CA ASN A 148 60.18 -8.61 -2.91
C ASN A 148 59.69 -9.61 -1.86
N GLU A 149 58.39 -9.66 -1.60
CA GLU A 149 57.71 -10.93 -1.37
C GLU A 149 56.41 -11.02 -2.17
N GLN A 150 56.36 -12.04 -3.03
CA GLN A 150 55.17 -12.50 -3.71
C GLN A 150 54.18 -13.04 -2.69
N ILE A 151 52.98 -12.45 -2.64
CA ILE A 151 51.79 -13.17 -2.17
C ILE A 151 50.81 -13.19 -3.33
N LEU A 152 50.63 -14.39 -3.88
CA LEU A 152 49.59 -14.74 -4.85
C LEU A 152 48.22 -14.46 -4.22
N THR A 153 47.56 -13.37 -4.63
CA THR A 153 46.14 -13.18 -4.37
C THR A 153 45.33 -14.04 -5.35
N PRO A 154 44.51 -15.00 -4.89
CA PRO A 154 43.53 -15.61 -5.78
C PRO A 154 42.49 -14.56 -6.18
N LEU A 155 42.23 -14.50 -7.48
CA LEU A 155 41.16 -13.75 -8.11
C LEU A 155 39.81 -14.22 -7.55
N LEU A 156 39.32 -13.55 -6.51
CA LEU A 156 37.95 -13.74 -6.05
C LEU A 156 37.05 -12.96 -7.01
N VAL A 157 36.48 -13.69 -7.98
CA VAL A 157 35.28 -13.26 -8.69
C VAL A 157 34.16 -13.26 -7.65
N THR A 158 34.02 -12.17 -6.91
CA THR A 158 32.76 -11.88 -6.23
C THR A 158 31.79 -11.44 -7.32
N ALA A 159 30.92 -12.37 -7.72
CA ALA A 159 29.65 -11.99 -8.28
C ALA A 159 29.04 -10.97 -7.31
N ASN A 160 28.95 -9.71 -7.73
CA ASN A 160 28.04 -8.77 -7.11
C ASN A 160 26.67 -9.48 -7.04
N PRO A 161 26.06 -9.69 -5.87
CA PRO A 161 24.62 -9.77 -5.88
C PRO A 161 24.15 -8.43 -6.45
N VAL A 162 23.37 -8.51 -7.52
CA VAL A 162 22.65 -7.38 -8.10
C VAL A 162 22.03 -6.62 -6.94
N SER A 163 22.59 -5.46 -6.60
CA SER A 163 21.93 -4.48 -5.75
C SER A 163 20.69 -4.06 -6.51
N GLN A 164 19.58 -4.68 -6.13
CA GLN A 164 18.24 -4.36 -6.59
C GLN A 164 18.03 -2.89 -6.24
N GLU A 165 18.15 -2.00 -7.24
CA GLU A 165 17.99 -0.56 -7.07
C GLU A 165 16.53 -0.28 -6.66
N VAL A 166 16.26 -0.34 -5.36
CA VAL A 166 15.08 0.29 -4.76
C VAL A 166 15.26 1.77 -5.02
N ALA A 167 14.44 2.31 -5.92
CA ALA A 167 14.52 3.72 -6.24
C ALA A 167 13.98 4.50 -5.03
N GLU A 168 14.89 5.11 -4.25
CA GLU A 168 14.55 5.91 -3.08
C GLU A 168 14.82 7.39 -3.35
N THR A 169 14.01 8.28 -2.80
CA THR A 169 14.22 9.73 -2.90
C THR A 169 13.87 10.42 -1.60
N THR A 170 14.75 11.31 -1.14
CA THR A 170 14.50 12.16 0.02
C THR A 170 14.08 13.56 -0.43
N LYS A 171 13.01 14.10 0.16
CA LYS A 171 12.53 15.45 -0.12
C LYS A 171 12.05 16.18 1.12
N VAL A 172 12.48 17.43 1.25
CA VAL A 172 11.95 18.36 2.24
C VAL A 172 10.75 19.12 1.65
N LEU A 173 9.60 19.04 2.32
CA LEU A 173 8.34 19.66 1.90
C LEU A 173 7.74 20.49 3.04
N ARG A 174 7.31 21.72 2.74
CA ARG A 174 6.52 22.56 3.65
C ARG A 174 5.04 22.20 3.60
N GLN A 175 4.27 22.74 4.55
CA GLN A 175 2.83 22.59 4.54
C GLN A 175 2.22 23.08 3.21
N ASN A 176 1.35 22.25 2.63
CA ASN A 176 0.73 22.39 1.31
C ASN A 176 1.65 22.20 0.09
N GLU A 177 2.94 21.90 0.29
CA GLU A 177 3.81 21.46 -0.80
C GLU A 177 3.58 19.98 -1.10
N LYS A 178 3.94 19.59 -2.32
CA LYS A 178 3.79 18.22 -2.81
C LYS A 178 4.99 17.81 -3.66
N ILE A 179 5.19 16.51 -3.74
CA ILE A 179 6.10 15.86 -4.68
C ILE A 179 5.28 14.93 -5.57
N SER A 180 5.55 14.96 -6.87
CA SER A 180 4.95 14.06 -7.86
C SER A 180 6.01 13.09 -8.36
N PHE A 181 5.62 11.84 -8.57
CA PHE A 181 6.48 10.77 -9.06
C PHE A 181 5.67 9.80 -9.90
N ASN A 182 6.36 9.06 -10.76
CA ASN A 182 5.74 8.02 -11.58
C ASN A 182 5.91 6.66 -10.90
N LEU A 183 4.82 5.88 -10.82
CA LEU A 183 4.86 4.45 -10.55
C LEU A 183 4.22 3.73 -11.75
N GLY A 184 5.01 2.91 -12.44
CA GLY A 184 4.60 2.36 -13.73
C GLY A 184 4.35 3.47 -14.77
N THR A 185 3.13 3.56 -15.28
CA THR A 185 2.69 4.58 -16.26
C THR A 185 1.86 5.71 -15.65
N ALA A 186 1.54 5.64 -14.36
CA ALA A 186 0.69 6.62 -13.67
C ALA A 186 1.53 7.61 -12.85
N VAL A 187 1.03 8.85 -12.75
CA VAL A 187 1.60 9.89 -11.89
C VAL A 187 0.88 9.86 -10.54
N HIS A 188 1.66 9.82 -9.47
CA HIS A 188 1.20 9.85 -8.10
C HIS A 188 1.76 11.09 -7.41
N GLU A 189 1.07 11.60 -6.40
CA GLU A 189 1.52 12.76 -5.63
C GLU A 189 1.45 12.48 -4.13
N VAL A 190 2.49 12.89 -3.40
CA VAL A 190 2.49 12.98 -1.93
C VAL A 190 2.47 14.46 -1.55
N LYS A 191 1.41 14.89 -0.88
CA LYS A 191 1.21 16.26 -0.40
C LYS A 191 1.29 16.32 1.11
N VAL A 192 2.00 17.30 1.67
CA VAL A 192 1.98 17.55 3.11
C VAL A 192 0.81 18.46 3.47
N GLN A 193 -0.17 17.97 4.22
CA GLN A 193 -1.34 18.76 4.65
C GLN A 193 -1.08 19.57 5.92
N LYS A 194 -0.36 18.99 6.89
CA LYS A 194 -0.13 19.60 8.20
C LYS A 194 1.20 19.14 8.77
N ILE A 195 1.92 20.03 9.43
CA ILE A 195 3.17 19.72 10.13
C ILE A 195 3.06 20.22 11.57
N SER A 196 3.41 19.37 12.53
CA SER A 196 3.46 19.66 13.96
C SER A 196 4.92 19.68 14.46
N ALA A 197 5.13 19.66 15.78
CA ALA A 197 6.46 19.50 16.35
C ALA A 197 7.09 18.14 16.08
N THR A 198 6.26 17.11 16.01
CA THR A 198 6.70 15.71 16.04
C THR A 198 6.02 14.85 14.97
N SER A 199 5.16 15.44 14.15
CA SER A 199 4.41 14.70 13.14
C SER A 199 4.10 15.51 11.88
N ALA A 200 3.93 14.81 10.75
CA ALA A 200 3.45 15.36 9.50
C ALA A 200 2.25 14.53 9.00
N THR A 201 1.18 15.22 8.59
CA THR A 201 0.05 14.59 7.90
C THR A 201 0.23 14.73 6.41
N ILE A 202 0.27 13.62 5.70
CA ILE A 202 0.41 13.53 4.25
C ILE A 202 -0.88 13.04 3.59
N GLU A 203 -1.03 13.35 2.31
CA GLU A 203 -2.13 12.90 1.45
C GLU A 203 -1.55 12.38 0.13
N ILE A 204 -2.02 11.21 -0.32
CA ILE A 204 -1.60 10.58 -1.57
C ILE A 204 -2.75 10.62 -2.57
N SER A 205 -2.57 11.22 -3.75
CA SER A 205 -3.68 11.73 -4.58
C SER A 205 -4.37 10.76 -5.55
N SER A 206 -3.85 9.55 -5.76
CA SER A 206 -4.45 8.60 -6.73
C SER A 206 -5.82 8.08 -6.30
N ASN A 207 -5.97 7.84 -5.00
CA ASN A 207 -7.19 7.88 -4.23
C ASN A 207 -6.78 8.55 -2.91
N PRO A 208 -7.38 9.68 -2.48
CA PRO A 208 -6.90 10.44 -1.32
C PRO A 208 -6.73 9.56 -0.07
N ILE A 209 -5.51 9.09 0.17
CA ILE A 209 -5.13 8.35 1.38
C ILE A 209 -4.40 9.33 2.28
N THR A 210 -4.97 9.62 3.43
CA THR A 210 -4.35 10.50 4.43
C THR A 210 -3.70 9.69 5.53
N ALA A 211 -2.46 10.02 5.86
CA ALA A 211 -1.74 9.40 6.97
C ALA A 211 -0.98 10.45 7.79
N THR A 212 -1.03 10.32 9.10
CA THR A 212 -0.14 11.05 10.00
C THR A 212 1.07 10.17 10.32
N LEU A 213 2.26 10.71 10.10
CA LEU A 213 3.55 10.11 10.41
C LEU A 213 4.18 10.88 11.56
N MET A 214 4.66 10.19 12.59
CA MET A 214 5.56 10.68 13.62
C MET A 214 6.99 10.69 13.09
N ILE A 215 7.89 11.48 13.70
CA ILE A 215 9.31 11.46 13.32
C ILE A 215 9.85 10.02 13.44
N ASN A 216 10.60 9.60 12.42
CA ASN A 216 11.10 8.25 12.16
C ASN A 216 10.06 7.17 11.84
N GLU A 217 8.76 7.47 11.85
CA GLU A 217 7.72 6.54 11.41
C GLU A 217 7.69 6.43 9.89
N SER A 218 7.52 5.20 9.39
CA SER A 218 7.25 4.90 7.98
C SER A 218 5.89 4.24 7.81
N LYS A 219 5.21 4.53 6.71
CA LYS A 219 4.01 3.81 6.29
C LYS A 219 4.13 3.37 4.84
N ASP A 220 3.53 2.21 4.59
CA ASP A 220 3.44 1.62 3.27
C ASP A 220 2.02 1.83 2.73
N PHE A 221 1.92 2.14 1.44
CA PHE A 221 0.71 2.54 0.76
C PHE A 221 0.54 1.73 -0.52
N ASP A 222 -0.62 1.11 -0.66
CA ASP A 222 -1.15 0.63 -1.94
C ASP A 222 -1.79 1.84 -2.64
N VAL A 223 -1.20 2.27 -3.77
CA VAL A 223 -1.60 3.52 -4.44
C VAL A 223 -2.51 3.30 -5.64
N ASP A 224 -2.62 2.07 -6.12
CA ASP A 224 -3.47 1.69 -7.26
C ASP A 224 -4.62 0.73 -6.88
N ASN A 225 -4.71 0.37 -5.59
CA ASN A 225 -5.70 -0.52 -4.98
C ASN A 225 -5.69 -1.95 -5.57
N ASN A 226 -4.51 -2.44 -5.95
CA ASN A 226 -4.31 -3.80 -6.45
C ASN A 226 -4.07 -4.83 -5.32
N SER A 227 -4.15 -4.41 -4.04
CA SER A 227 -3.85 -5.20 -2.84
C SER A 227 -2.36 -5.53 -2.66
N VAL A 228 -1.48 -4.82 -3.34
CA VAL A 228 -0.02 -4.87 -3.23
C VAL A 228 0.47 -3.49 -2.81
N LEU A 229 1.36 -3.43 -1.82
CA LEU A 229 1.94 -2.17 -1.36
C LEU A 229 2.96 -1.67 -2.40
N ASP A 230 2.83 -0.41 -2.81
CA ASP A 230 3.63 0.16 -3.90
C ASP A 230 4.62 1.22 -3.43
N LEU A 231 4.33 1.90 -2.32
CA LEU A 231 5.04 3.08 -1.88
C LEU A 231 5.27 3.06 -0.36
N ARG A 232 6.50 3.31 0.08
CA ARG A 232 6.85 3.60 1.46
C ARG A 232 7.15 5.08 1.62
N VAL A 233 6.57 5.72 2.63
CA VAL A 233 6.89 7.09 3.03
C VAL A 233 7.30 7.11 4.50
N LYS A 234 8.52 7.56 4.77
CA LYS A 234 9.07 7.77 6.11
C LYS A 234 9.22 9.26 6.40
N LEU A 235 8.75 9.71 7.56
CA LEU A 235 9.10 11.04 8.06
C LEU A 235 10.46 10.95 8.75
N VAL A 236 11.52 11.41 8.09
CA VAL A 236 12.89 11.35 8.62
C VAL A 236 13.07 12.40 9.72
N ASN A 237 12.66 13.64 9.46
CA ASN A 237 12.84 14.73 10.39
C ASN A 237 11.84 15.87 10.14
N ILE A 238 11.66 16.75 11.13
CA ILE A 238 10.98 18.03 10.97
C ILE A 238 11.98 19.14 11.27
N THR A 239 12.23 19.99 10.28
CA THR A 239 13.09 21.17 10.41
C THR A 239 12.24 22.44 10.55
N GLY A 240 12.83 23.49 11.12
CA GLY A 240 12.15 24.78 11.34
C GLY A 240 11.15 24.77 12.49
N THR A 241 10.56 25.94 12.77
CA THR A 241 9.63 26.15 13.90
C THR A 241 8.37 26.92 13.47
N GLY A 242 7.26 26.70 14.18
CA GLY A 242 5.98 27.37 13.89
C GLY A 242 5.55 27.23 12.42
N SER A 243 5.31 28.37 11.75
CA SER A 243 4.90 28.43 10.34
C SER A 243 6.02 28.12 9.34
N SER A 244 7.28 28.02 9.79
CA SER A 244 8.45 27.72 8.93
C SER A 244 8.76 26.22 8.84
N ARG A 245 7.96 25.37 9.50
CA ARG A 245 8.21 23.93 9.58
C ARG A 245 8.24 23.29 8.19
N ALA A 246 9.17 22.37 8.01
CA ALA A 246 9.29 21.54 6.82
C ALA A 246 9.54 20.08 7.24
N ALA A 247 8.84 19.16 6.58
CA ALA A 247 8.95 17.73 6.79
C ALA A 247 9.95 17.14 5.79
N GLU A 248 10.98 16.46 6.28
CA GLU A 248 11.89 15.68 5.46
C GLU A 248 11.30 14.28 5.30
N LEU A 249 10.88 13.95 4.08
CA LEU A 249 10.27 12.68 3.74
C LEU A 249 11.25 11.84 2.92
N LEU A 250 11.47 10.60 3.33
CA LEU A 250 12.10 9.57 2.51
C LEU A 250 10.98 8.75 1.85
N ILE A 251 11.02 8.66 0.52
CA ILE A 251 10.00 8.01 -0.31
C ILE A 251 10.69 6.88 -1.09
N SER A 252 10.24 5.66 -0.89
CA SER A 252 10.79 4.46 -1.54
C SER A 252 9.70 3.73 -2.30
N ALA A 253 9.97 3.31 -3.54
CA ALA A 253 9.07 2.40 -4.24
C ALA A 253 9.27 0.97 -3.72
N LEU A 254 8.18 0.24 -3.61
CA LEU A 254 8.20 -1.18 -3.29
C LEU A 254 8.10 -1.99 -4.61
N ASN A 255 8.51 -3.26 -4.58
CA ASN A 255 8.34 -4.22 -5.69
C ASN A 255 8.98 -3.86 -7.05
N ASN A 256 10.22 -3.32 -7.05
CA ASN A 256 11.00 -3.03 -8.28
C ASN A 256 10.42 -1.95 -9.20
N LEU A 257 9.54 -1.09 -8.72
CA LEU A 257 9.07 0.05 -9.49
C LEU A 257 10.13 1.16 -9.50
N LYS A 258 10.46 1.66 -10.69
CA LYS A 258 11.46 2.71 -10.88
C LYS A 258 10.86 4.09 -10.57
N LEU A 259 11.21 4.68 -9.42
CA LEU A 259 10.97 6.10 -9.17
C LEU A 259 11.84 6.92 -10.15
N SER A 260 11.17 7.81 -10.89
CA SER A 260 11.82 8.85 -11.69
C SER A 260 11.47 10.21 -11.09
N SER A 261 12.49 11.05 -10.88
CA SER A 261 12.41 12.37 -10.24
C SER A 261 11.85 13.47 -11.17
N ILE A 262 11.71 14.74 -10.78
CA ILE A 262 10.80 15.43 -9.84
C ILE A 262 10.41 16.72 -10.60
N ASN A 263 9.12 17.09 -10.66
CA ASN A 263 8.70 18.48 -10.95
C ASN A 263 8.16 19.10 -9.66
N VAL A 264 8.94 19.97 -9.00
CA VAL A 264 8.46 20.79 -7.87
C VAL A 264 7.72 21.98 -8.46
N THR A 265 6.40 22.05 -8.27
CA THR A 265 5.63 23.27 -8.59
C THR A 265 5.44 24.09 -7.31
N THR A 266 6.19 25.19 -7.18
CA THR A 266 5.97 26.19 -6.13
C THR A 266 4.75 27.04 -6.48
N LEU A 267 3.71 27.03 -5.63
CA LEU A 267 2.61 28.00 -5.71
C LEU A 267 3.00 29.25 -4.92
N ASN A 268 3.65 30.21 -5.58
CA ASN A 268 3.75 31.57 -5.06
C ASN A 268 2.53 32.38 -5.54
N ASN A 269 1.56 32.58 -4.65
CA ASN A 269 0.49 33.54 -4.89
C ASN A 269 1.00 34.97 -4.65
N SER A 270 1.23 35.72 -5.73
CA SER A 270 0.95 37.16 -5.79
C SER A 270 1.05 37.68 -7.23
N ALA A 271 -0.06 37.63 -7.98
CA ALA A 271 -0.50 38.70 -8.89
C ALA A 271 -1.90 38.39 -9.45
N SER A 272 -2.73 39.42 -9.53
CA SER A 272 -4.13 39.47 -9.98
C SER A 272 -4.35 39.01 -11.45
N PRO A 273 -5.60 38.78 -11.90
CA PRO A 273 -5.92 37.92 -13.03
C PRO A 273 -5.83 38.64 -14.37
N SER A 274 -5.15 38.03 -15.34
CA SER A 274 -5.44 38.25 -16.75
C SER A 274 -5.00 37.06 -17.60
N ASN A 275 -5.99 36.29 -18.07
CA ASN A 275 -6.03 35.51 -19.31
C ASN A 275 -4.72 34.86 -19.78
N ALA A 276 -4.53 33.58 -19.44
CA ALA A 276 -3.86 32.61 -20.31
C ALA A 276 -4.40 31.21 -19.98
N ALA A 277 -5.60 30.91 -20.48
CA ALA A 277 -6.08 29.55 -20.56
C ALA A 277 -5.63 28.94 -21.89
N LEU A 278 -5.24 27.66 -21.83
CA LEU A 278 -4.94 26.72 -22.92
C LEU A 278 -3.52 26.92 -23.52
N GLN A 279 -2.68 25.90 -23.74
CA GLN A 279 -2.96 24.53 -24.20
C GLN A 279 -1.81 23.58 -23.79
N PHE A 280 -2.17 22.37 -23.38
CA PHE A 280 -1.47 21.15 -23.79
C PHE A 280 -2.56 20.11 -23.99
N ILE A 281 -3.12 20.07 -25.20
CA ILE A 281 -3.92 18.94 -25.64
C ILE A 281 -2.97 18.07 -26.42
N ASP A 282 -2.71 16.87 -25.92
CA ASP A 282 -1.93 15.85 -26.61
C ASP A 282 -2.54 15.62 -28.00
N ASP A 283 -1.72 15.54 -29.06
CA ASP A 283 -2.22 15.44 -30.45
C ASP A 283 -3.16 14.23 -30.63
N ASN A 284 -3.00 13.20 -29.80
CA ASN A 284 -3.87 12.02 -29.73
C ASN A 284 -5.24 12.33 -29.10
N MET A 285 -5.32 13.24 -28.13
CA MET A 285 -6.58 13.70 -27.52
C MET A 285 -7.36 14.61 -28.46
N VAL A 286 -6.70 15.45 -29.26
CA VAL A 286 -7.37 16.23 -30.32
C VAL A 286 -8.00 15.29 -31.36
N TYR A 287 -7.29 14.23 -31.76
CA TYR A 287 -7.78 13.28 -32.74
C TYR A 287 -8.99 12.48 -32.24
N ILE A 288 -8.98 12.03 -30.98
CA ILE A 288 -10.11 11.33 -30.36
C ILE A 288 -11.32 12.26 -30.22
N ILE A 289 -11.12 13.52 -29.80
CA ILE A 289 -12.20 14.50 -29.70
C ILE A 289 -12.82 14.75 -31.09
N LEU A 290 -12.01 14.88 -32.15
CA LEU A 290 -12.53 15.06 -33.51
C LEU A 290 -13.31 13.84 -34.02
N ILE A 291 -12.90 12.61 -33.70
CA ILE A 291 -13.64 11.39 -34.06
C ILE A 291 -14.98 11.32 -33.31
N VAL A 292 -15.00 11.61 -32.01
CA VAL A 292 -16.22 11.56 -31.19
C VAL A 292 -17.21 12.63 -31.62
N PHE A 293 -16.76 13.86 -31.89
CA PHE A 293 -17.62 14.92 -32.41
C PHE A 293 -18.11 14.62 -33.84
N GLY A 294 -17.26 14.07 -34.71
CA GLY A 294 -17.65 13.66 -36.06
C GLY A 294 -18.70 12.54 -36.08
N ALA A 295 -18.54 11.53 -35.22
CA ALA A 295 -19.50 10.44 -35.06
C ALA A 295 -20.83 10.95 -34.46
N GLY A 296 -20.77 11.83 -33.45
CA GLY A 296 -21.94 12.44 -32.83
C GLY A 296 -22.77 13.27 -33.81
N LEU A 297 -22.13 14.11 -34.63
CA LEU A 297 -22.81 14.91 -35.65
C LEU A 297 -23.45 14.04 -36.75
N SER A 298 -22.80 12.94 -37.13
CA SER A 298 -23.34 11.98 -38.09
C SER A 298 -24.60 11.27 -37.58
N ILE A 299 -24.61 10.92 -36.28
CA ILE A 299 -25.78 10.32 -35.61
C ILE A 299 -26.94 11.34 -35.51
N ILE A 300 -26.64 12.59 -35.14
CA ILE A 300 -27.65 13.66 -35.09
C ILE A 300 -28.24 13.92 -36.49
N PHE A 301 -27.43 13.89 -37.55
CA PHE A 301 -27.90 14.01 -38.93
C PHE A 301 -28.82 12.84 -39.35
N LEU A 302 -28.49 11.61 -38.94
CA LEU A 302 -29.35 10.45 -39.16
C LEU A 302 -30.69 10.54 -38.42
N ILE A 303 -30.66 10.96 -37.15
CA ILE A 303 -31.87 11.14 -36.33
C ILE A 303 -32.77 12.24 -36.90
N THR A 304 -32.20 13.37 -37.33
CA THR A 304 -32.96 14.46 -37.93
C THR A 304 -33.58 14.06 -39.27
N ARG A 305 -32.87 13.30 -40.11
CA ARG A 305 -33.44 12.68 -41.32
C ARG A 305 -34.57 11.69 -41.03
N LEU A 306 -34.43 10.86 -40.00
CA LEU A 306 -35.47 9.90 -39.56
C LEU A 306 -36.73 10.63 -39.05
N LEU A 307 -36.55 11.69 -38.28
CA LEU A 307 -37.66 12.51 -37.78
C LEU A 307 -38.37 13.28 -38.90
N ALA A 308 -37.62 13.79 -39.89
CA ALA A 308 -38.19 14.41 -41.08
C ALA A 308 -39.02 13.40 -41.91
N PHE A 309 -38.53 12.16 -42.06
CA PHE A 309 -39.25 11.08 -42.73
C PHE A 309 -40.55 10.71 -42.00
N ARG A 310 -40.53 10.65 -40.66
CA ARG A 310 -41.73 10.45 -39.84
C ARG A 310 -42.76 11.57 -40.02
N LYS A 311 -42.34 12.83 -40.12
CA LYS A 311 -43.26 13.96 -40.39
C LYS A 311 -43.87 13.88 -41.79
N GLY A 312 -43.14 13.40 -42.79
CA GLY A 312 -43.66 13.11 -44.13
C GLY A 312 -44.76 12.05 -44.15
N LEU A 313 -44.60 10.97 -43.38
CA LEU A 313 -45.60 9.91 -43.24
C LEU A 313 -46.86 10.34 -42.47
N ILE A 314 -46.74 11.25 -41.51
CA ILE A 314 -47.89 11.77 -40.74
C ILE A 314 -48.73 12.75 -41.59
N SER A 315 -48.11 13.49 -42.51
CA SER A 315 -48.83 14.33 -43.49
C SER A 315 -49.70 13.49 -44.44
N ALA A 316 -49.21 12.32 -44.86
CA ALA A 316 -49.93 11.42 -45.77
C ALA A 316 -51.17 10.74 -45.14
N ASN A 317 -51.27 10.68 -43.81
CA ASN A 317 -52.32 9.91 -43.13
C ASN A 317 -53.51 10.75 -42.62
N ARG A 318 -53.56 12.07 -42.89
CA ARG A 318 -54.73 12.92 -42.61
C ARG A 318 -55.90 12.74 -43.60
N GLY A 319 -55.78 11.82 -44.56
CA GLY A 319 -56.77 11.57 -45.61
C GLY A 319 -57.73 10.39 -45.42
N ARG A 320 -57.74 9.67 -44.28
CA ARG A 320 -58.66 8.52 -44.08
C ARG A 320 -59.67 8.74 -42.95
N LYS A 321 -60.95 8.79 -43.35
CA LYS A 321 -62.16 8.98 -42.53
C LYS A 321 -62.27 7.94 -41.40
N LYS A 322 -62.72 8.41 -40.23
CA LYS A 322 -63.07 7.62 -39.04
C LYS A 322 -64.24 6.66 -39.32
N ILE A 323 -64.09 5.38 -38.99
CA ILE A 323 -65.19 4.45 -38.76
C ILE A 323 -65.25 4.16 -37.25
N LYS A 324 -66.37 4.48 -36.61
CA LYS A 324 -66.68 4.17 -35.20
C LYS A 324 -67.24 2.75 -35.11
N ILE A 325 -66.74 1.93 -34.19
CA ILE A 325 -67.45 0.74 -33.71
C ILE A 325 -67.34 0.69 -32.19
N ASN A 326 -68.50 0.56 -31.54
CA ASN A 326 -68.71 0.56 -30.10
C ASN A 326 -68.54 -0.87 -29.50
N PRO A 327 -68.24 -1.04 -28.20
CA PRO A 327 -67.79 -2.29 -27.61
C PRO A 327 -68.94 -3.15 -27.04
N LYS A 328 -68.69 -4.46 -26.86
CA LYS A 328 -69.49 -5.36 -26.01
C LYS A 328 -68.60 -6.06 -24.97
N PRO A 329 -69.02 -6.19 -23.70
CA PRO A 329 -68.21 -6.80 -22.65
C PRO A 329 -68.57 -8.28 -22.44
N ARG A 330 -67.58 -9.11 -22.07
CA ARG A 330 -67.81 -10.40 -21.40
C ARG A 330 -66.91 -10.54 -20.18
N LYS A 331 -67.57 -10.89 -19.07
CA LYS A 331 -67.04 -11.17 -17.73
C LYS A 331 -66.53 -12.60 -17.65
N THR A 332 -65.43 -12.83 -16.92
CA THR A 332 -65.31 -13.81 -15.82
C THR A 332 -63.99 -13.57 -15.04
N PRO A 333 -63.95 -13.78 -13.70
CA PRO A 333 -62.75 -13.60 -12.89
C PRO A 333 -62.07 -14.94 -12.57
N TRP A 334 -60.73 -14.98 -12.58
CA TRP A 334 -59.95 -16.02 -11.92
C TRP A 334 -59.30 -15.42 -10.66
N HIS A 335 -59.65 -15.95 -9.50
CA HIS A 335 -58.97 -15.71 -8.22
C HIS A 335 -57.71 -16.58 -8.17
N VAL A 336 -56.59 -15.98 -7.79
CA VAL A 336 -55.34 -16.67 -7.43
C VAL A 336 -55.31 -16.71 -5.89
N ASP A 337 -55.48 -17.91 -5.32
CA ASP A 337 -55.32 -18.16 -3.88
C ASP A 337 -53.87 -18.59 -3.62
N VAL A 338 -53.10 -17.73 -2.93
CA VAL A 338 -51.73 -18.02 -2.49
C VAL A 338 -51.83 -18.65 -1.10
N ARG A 339 -51.68 -19.97 -1.01
CA ARG A 339 -51.47 -20.67 0.26
C ARG A 339 -50.02 -21.10 0.41
N MET A 340 -49.27 -20.28 1.14
CA MET A 340 -47.96 -20.60 1.69
C MET A 340 -48.14 -21.72 2.72
N LYS A 341 -47.68 -22.94 2.41
CA LYS A 341 -47.64 -24.06 3.35
C LYS A 341 -46.21 -24.17 3.87
N LEU A 342 -45.97 -23.68 5.09
CA LEU A 342 -44.74 -23.97 5.83
C LEU A 342 -44.69 -25.49 6.06
N LEU A 343 -43.73 -26.16 5.45
CA LEU A 343 -43.30 -27.49 5.86
C LEU A 343 -41.84 -27.37 6.27
N GLN A 344 -41.62 -27.33 7.58
CA GLN A 344 -40.35 -27.66 8.20
C GLN A 344 -39.93 -29.04 7.67
N HIS A 345 -38.83 -29.13 6.93
CA HIS A 345 -38.11 -30.38 6.77
C HIS A 345 -36.62 -30.15 7.04
N SER A 346 -36.16 -30.91 8.02
CA SER A 346 -34.80 -31.05 8.51
C SER A 346 -33.80 -31.20 7.36
N LEU A 347 -32.89 -30.23 7.20
CA LEU A 347 -31.65 -30.47 6.46
C LEU A 347 -30.80 -31.44 7.28
N ARG A 348 -30.61 -32.67 6.78
CA ARG A 348 -29.42 -33.46 7.12
C ARG A 348 -28.32 -33.03 6.17
N VAL A 349 -27.30 -32.38 6.73
CA VAL A 349 -26.02 -32.17 6.05
C VAL A 349 -25.19 -33.41 6.34
N ASP A 350 -25.13 -34.34 5.38
CA ASP A 350 -24.13 -35.39 5.41
C ASP A 350 -22.81 -34.79 4.88
N VAL A 351 -21.93 -34.43 5.82
CA VAL A 351 -20.53 -34.13 5.53
C VAL A 351 -19.82 -35.47 5.38
N LYS A 352 -19.31 -35.76 4.18
CA LYS A 352 -18.43 -36.90 3.92
C LYS A 352 -16.99 -36.45 3.78
#